data_AF-A0A0B2WJ25-F1
#
_entry.id   AF-A0A0B2WJ25-F1
#
_cell.length_a   1.000
_cell.length_b   1.000
_cell.length_c   1.000
_cell.angle_alpha   90.00
_cell.angle_beta   90.00
_cell.angle_gamma   90.00
#
_symmetry.space_group_name_H-M   'P 1'
#
loop_
_entity.id
_entity.type
_entity.pdbx_description
1 polymer ?
#
loop_
_entity_poly.entity_id
_entity_poly.type
_entity_poly.pdbx_seq_one_letter_code
_entity_poly.pdbx_strand_id
1 'polypeptide(L)'
;MTPKEPYLLGLVRIRLANLKPDPMKHIQTAKVDRLVEGFRKFGCGNDIDRHAIPALMDRARFRDALAQAGIQSFSLSDVEEGSQPLSLPVTEKLAILYGEHRLEAARRHLPADNRWWLVKVYDRSRFHKIHGNQT
;
A
#
# COMPACT_ATOMS: atom_id res chain seq x y z
N MET A 1 17.31 -3.55 2.86
CA MET A 1 17.00 -4.38 4.04
C MET A 1 15.50 -4.33 4.24
N THR A 2 14.79 -5.39 3.87
CA THR A 2 13.34 -5.49 4.11
C THR A 2 13.13 -5.52 5.63
N PRO A 3 12.29 -4.67 6.23
CA PRO A 3 12.01 -4.75 7.66
C PRO A 3 11.49 -6.15 7.97
N LYS A 4 12.06 -6.79 9.01
CA LYS A 4 11.62 -8.11 9.49
C LYS A 4 10.11 -8.08 9.78
N GLU A 5 9.48 -9.24 9.71
CA GLU A 5 8.04 -9.49 9.89
C GLU A 5 7.36 -8.99 11.21
N PRO A 6 8.02 -8.71 12.37
CA PRO A 6 7.29 -8.40 13.62
C PRO A 6 6.52 -7.07 13.68
N TYR A 7 6.48 -6.30 12.58
CA TYR A 7 5.76 -5.02 12.50
C TYR A 7 4.64 -5.02 11.46
N LEU A 8 4.48 -6.11 10.72
CA LEU A 8 3.40 -6.25 9.75
C LEU A 8 2.08 -6.31 10.53
N LEU A 9 1.21 -5.34 10.26
CA LEU A 9 -0.15 -5.33 10.77
C LEU A 9 -1.07 -6.17 9.87
N GLY A 10 -0.83 -6.14 8.55
CA GLY A 10 -1.59 -6.93 7.61
C GLY A 10 -1.36 -6.57 6.14
N LEU A 11 -2.02 -7.31 5.26
CA LEU A 11 -2.09 -7.09 3.82
C LEU A 11 -3.51 -6.67 3.44
N VAL A 12 -3.71 -5.43 3.01
CA VAL A 12 -5.06 -4.94 2.71
C VAL A 12 -5.09 -4.24 1.36
N ARG A 13 -6.25 -4.28 0.69
CA ARG A 13 -6.48 -3.48 -0.52
C ARG A 13 -6.71 -2.03 -0.10
N ILE A 14 -5.89 -1.09 -0.59
CA ILE A 14 -6.05 0.34 -0.31
C ILE A 14 -6.23 1.10 -1.63
N ARG A 15 -7.13 2.09 -1.64
CA ARG A 15 -7.29 2.95 -2.83
C ARG A 15 -6.00 3.74 -3.09
N LEU A 16 -5.60 3.87 -4.36
CA LEU A 16 -4.38 4.60 -4.74
C LEU A 16 -4.40 6.08 -4.29
N ALA A 17 -5.60 6.64 -4.14
CA ALA A 17 -5.82 8.00 -3.63
C ALA A 17 -5.38 8.14 -2.17
N ASN A 18 -5.47 7.09 -1.37
CA ASN A 18 -5.05 7.09 0.04
C ASN A 18 -3.56 6.81 0.22
N LEU A 19 -2.80 6.56 -0.86
CA LEU A 19 -1.36 6.33 -0.80
C LEU A 19 -0.59 7.61 -1.13
N LYS A 20 0.35 7.98 -0.26
CA LYS A 20 1.20 9.15 -0.41
C LYS A 20 2.65 8.71 -0.63
N PRO A 21 3.20 8.91 -1.83
CA PRO A 21 4.64 8.76 -2.06
C PRO A 21 5.42 9.79 -1.26
N ASP A 22 6.65 9.43 -0.92
CA ASP A 22 7.62 10.38 -0.36
C ASP A 22 7.97 11.43 -1.43
N PRO A 23 7.69 12.73 -1.19
CA PRO A 23 7.96 13.78 -2.16
C PRO A 23 9.45 13.97 -2.45
N MET A 24 10.34 13.52 -1.57
CA MET A 24 11.80 13.63 -1.78
C MET A 24 12.32 12.56 -2.74
N LYS A 25 11.55 11.50 -3.01
CA LYS A 25 12.00 10.45 -3.91
C LYS A 25 11.74 10.79 -5.36
N HIS A 26 12.83 10.76 -6.14
CA HIS A 26 12.78 11.03 -7.56
C HIS A 26 12.10 9.89 -8.34
N ILE A 27 10.98 10.20 -8.99
CA ILE A 27 10.26 9.30 -9.89
C ILE A 27 10.92 9.39 -11.28
N GLN A 28 11.41 8.25 -11.77
CA GLN A 28 12.05 8.16 -13.08
C GLN A 28 11.00 7.74 -14.09
N THR A 29 10.68 8.63 -15.04
CA THR A 29 9.63 8.39 -16.05
C THR A 29 9.87 7.11 -16.84
N ALA A 30 11.11 6.83 -17.27
CA ALA A 30 11.44 5.60 -17.99
C ALA A 30 11.12 4.30 -17.19
N LYS A 31 11.26 4.31 -15.86
CA LYS A 31 10.88 3.17 -15.02
C LYS A 31 9.37 3.02 -14.93
N VAL A 32 8.66 4.14 -14.83
CA VAL A 32 7.19 4.17 -14.82
C VAL A 32 6.66 3.64 -16.15
N ASP A 33 7.19 4.12 -17.28
CA ASP A 33 6.72 3.72 -18.61
C ASP A 33 6.95 2.23 -18.85
N ARG A 34 8.11 1.70 -18.42
CA ARG A 34 8.38 0.25 -18.46
C ARG A 34 7.38 -0.55 -17.63
N LEU A 35 6.97 -0.05 -16.46
CA LEU A 35 5.96 -0.69 -15.63
C LEU A 35 4.58 -0.64 -16.28
N VAL A 36 4.17 0.51 -16.83
CA VAL A 36 2.90 0.65 -17.55
C VAL A 36 2.83 -0.30 -18.74
N GLU A 37 3.93 -0.44 -19.48
CA GLU A 37 4.00 -1.39 -20.59
C GLU A 37 3.92 -2.85 -20.12
N GLY A 38 4.59 -3.18 -19.00
CA GLY A 38 4.43 -4.48 -18.35
C GLY A 38 3.00 -4.75 -17.91
N PHE A 39 2.30 -3.74 -17.38
CA PHE A 39 0.91 -3.86 -16.95
C PHE A 39 -0.04 -4.12 -18.14
N ARG A 40 0.19 -3.46 -19.27
CA ARG A 40 -0.57 -3.72 -20.51
C ARG A 40 -0.40 -5.14 -21.02
N LYS A 41 0.82 -5.68 -20.94
CA LYS A 41 1.15 -7.00 -21.51
C LYS A 41 0.79 -8.17 -20.62
N PHE A 42 0.98 -8.03 -19.31
CA PHE A 42 0.95 -9.14 -18.36
C PHE A 42 -0.02 -8.93 -17.19
N GLY A 43 -0.71 -7.79 -17.16
CA GLY A 43 -1.53 -7.36 -16.03
C GLY A 43 -0.72 -6.63 -14.95
N CYS A 44 -1.45 -5.92 -14.07
CA CYS A 44 -0.84 -5.11 -13.02
C CYS A 44 -0.29 -5.93 -11.84
N GLY A 45 -0.92 -7.07 -11.56
CA GLY A 45 -0.68 -7.87 -10.35
C GLY A 45 -0.83 -7.03 -9.08
N ASN A 46 -1.86 -6.19 -9.03
CA ASN A 46 -2.18 -5.30 -7.92
C ASN A 46 -2.75 -6.04 -6.69
N ASP A 47 -2.99 -7.33 -6.82
CA ASP A 47 -3.45 -8.31 -5.84
C ASP A 47 -2.36 -9.30 -5.40
N ILE A 48 -1.16 -9.19 -5.97
CA ILE A 48 -0.06 -10.14 -5.71
C ILE A 48 0.81 -9.63 -4.58
N ASP A 49 1.05 -10.47 -3.56
CA ASP A 49 1.85 -10.12 -2.38
C ASP A 49 3.25 -9.56 -2.71
N ARG A 50 3.96 -10.18 -3.67
CA ARG A 50 5.29 -9.74 -4.10
C ARG A 50 5.31 -8.34 -4.74
N HIS A 51 4.15 -7.86 -5.20
CA HIS A 51 3.96 -6.54 -5.79
C HIS A 51 3.30 -5.55 -4.83
N ALA A 52 3.02 -5.97 -3.59
CA ALA A 52 2.36 -5.13 -2.61
C ALA A 52 3.20 -3.88 -2.30
N ILE A 53 2.53 -2.75 -2.14
CA ILE A 53 3.17 -1.49 -1.77
C ILE A 53 3.25 -1.43 -0.24
N PRO A 54 4.42 -1.34 0.37
CA PRO A 54 4.54 -1.22 1.80
C PRO A 54 4.21 0.21 2.26
N ALA A 55 3.40 0.34 3.31
CA ALA A 55 2.98 1.62 3.86
C ALA A 55 2.89 1.61 5.38
N LEU A 56 2.88 2.80 5.98
CA LEU A 56 2.82 2.99 7.43
C LEU A 56 1.44 3.46 7.89
N MET A 57 0.91 2.78 8.90
CA MET A 57 -0.31 3.17 9.61
C MET A 57 -0.15 2.92 11.11
N ASP A 58 -0.83 3.73 11.92
CA ASP A 58 -0.90 3.49 13.36
C ASP A 58 -1.80 2.28 13.65
N ARG A 59 -1.36 1.40 14.56
CA ARG A 59 -2.06 0.14 14.86
C ARG A 59 -3.52 0.33 15.29
N ALA A 60 -3.79 1.34 16.12
CA ALA A 60 -5.16 1.66 16.54
C ALA A 60 -6.02 2.04 15.32
N ARG A 61 -5.49 2.89 14.45
CA ARG A 61 -6.19 3.32 13.23
C ARG A 61 -6.44 2.16 12.27
N PHE A 62 -5.47 1.26 12.12
CA PHE A 62 -5.62 0.05 11.30
C PHE A 62 -6.76 -0.83 11.80
N ARG A 63 -6.84 -1.07 13.11
CA ARG A 63 -7.95 -1.81 13.73
C ARG A 63 -9.28 -1.11 13.52
N ASP A 64 -9.34 0.21 13.69
CA ASP A 64 -10.58 0.96 13.52
C ASP A 64 -11.07 0.90 12.06
N ALA A 65 -10.16 0.99 11.09
CA ALA A 65 -10.48 0.86 9.67
C ALA A 65 -10.95 -0.55 9.31
N LEU A 66 -10.33 -1.60 9.88
CA LEU A 66 -10.80 -2.98 9.73
C LEU A 66 -12.21 -3.16 10.31
N ALA A 67 -12.46 -2.64 11.51
CA ALA A 67 -13.77 -2.70 12.14
C ALA A 67 -14.85 -1.98 11.32
N GLN A 68 -14.53 -0.82 10.74
CA GLN A 68 -15.43 -0.10 9.82
C GLN A 68 -15.73 -0.88 8.53
N ALA A 69 -14.77 -1.69 8.07
CA ALA A 69 -14.95 -2.59 6.94
C ALA A 69 -15.64 -3.92 7.32
N GLY A 70 -16.05 -4.10 8.59
CA GLY A 70 -16.66 -5.34 9.08
C GLY A 70 -15.68 -6.51 9.23
N ILE A 71 -14.37 -6.25 9.16
CA ILE A 71 -13.32 -7.27 9.25
C ILE A 71 -12.94 -7.44 10.73
N GLN A 72 -13.51 -8.44 11.39
CA GLN A 72 -13.30 -8.68 12.83
C GLN A 72 -12.05 -9.49 13.16
N SER A 73 -11.63 -10.40 12.26
CA SER A 73 -10.34 -11.09 12.33
C SER A 73 -9.60 -10.86 11.02
N PHE A 74 -8.42 -10.27 11.09
CA PHE A 74 -7.53 -10.15 9.95
C PHE A 74 -6.46 -11.23 10.06
N SER A 75 -6.62 -12.33 9.32
CA SER A 75 -5.52 -13.24 9.02
C SER A 75 -4.81 -12.75 7.76
N LEU A 76 -3.49 -12.92 7.69
CA LEU A 76 -2.69 -12.60 6.49
C LEU A 76 -3.16 -13.38 5.24
N SER A 77 -3.97 -14.42 5.44
CA SER A 77 -4.55 -15.29 4.41
C SER A 77 -5.92 -14.82 3.89
N ASP A 78 -6.55 -13.80 4.50
CA ASP A 78 -7.95 -13.42 4.24
C ASP A 78 -8.13 -12.40 3.10
N VAL A 79 -7.10 -12.17 2.28
CA VAL A 79 -7.26 -11.38 1.05
C VAL A 79 -7.96 -12.24 0.00
N GLU A 80 -9.24 -12.52 0.22
CA GLU A 80 -10.06 -13.26 -0.73
C GLU A 80 -10.20 -12.46 -2.03
N GLU A 81 -10.27 -13.20 -3.14
CA GLU A 81 -10.64 -12.67 -4.45
C GLU A 81 -12.03 -12.02 -4.34
N GLY A 82 -12.11 -10.69 -4.54
CA GLY A 82 -13.36 -9.93 -4.39
C GLY A 82 -13.56 -9.11 -3.11
N SER A 83 -12.70 -9.25 -2.08
CA SER A 83 -12.71 -8.32 -0.92
C SER A 83 -12.57 -6.84 -1.34
N GLN A 84 -13.42 -5.98 -0.81
CA GLN A 84 -13.38 -4.55 -1.14
C GLN A 84 -12.16 -3.86 -0.52
N PRO A 85 -11.64 -2.78 -1.14
CA PRO A 85 -10.62 -1.95 -0.51
C PRO A 85 -11.06 -1.46 0.86
N LEU A 86 -10.13 -1.44 1.81
CA LEU A 86 -10.32 -0.87 3.13
C LEU A 86 -10.86 0.55 2.99
N SER A 87 -12.02 0.80 3.61
CA SER A 87 -12.66 2.10 3.53
C SER A 87 -11.87 3.10 4.38
N LEU A 88 -11.20 4.03 3.71
CA LEU A 88 -10.47 5.12 4.32
C LEU A 88 -11.03 6.45 3.81
N PRO A 89 -11.20 7.46 4.68
CA PRO A 89 -11.55 8.80 4.25
C PRO A 89 -10.61 9.31 3.16
N VAL A 90 -11.11 10.02 2.16
CA VAL A 90 -10.28 10.56 1.06
C VAL A 90 -9.17 11.49 1.56
N THR A 91 -9.40 12.16 2.69
CA THR A 91 -8.45 13.02 3.39
C THR A 91 -7.31 12.25 4.04
N GLU A 92 -7.49 10.96 4.33
CA GLU A 92 -6.49 10.13 4.99
C GLU A 92 -5.45 9.63 3.99
N LYS A 93 -4.17 9.92 4.26
CA LYS A 93 -3.04 9.54 3.41
C LYS A 93 -2.03 8.70 4.19
N LEU A 94 -1.78 7.49 3.70
CA LEU A 94 -0.77 6.59 4.21
C LEU A 94 0.55 6.88 3.52
N ALA A 95 1.59 7.15 4.29
CA ALA A 95 2.95 7.25 3.76
C ALA A 95 3.41 5.87 3.30
N ILE A 96 3.81 5.75 2.03
CA ILE A 96 4.42 4.52 1.51
C ILE A 96 5.91 4.53 1.86
N LEU A 97 6.48 3.34 2.09
CA LEU A 97 7.92 3.18 2.37
C LEU A 97 8.75 3.15 1.08
N TYR A 98 8.23 2.50 0.05
CA TYR A 98 8.80 2.43 -1.30
C TYR A 98 7.75 1.96 -2.30
N GLY A 99 8.08 2.03 -3.60
CA GLY A 99 7.18 1.60 -4.67
C GLY A 99 6.54 2.77 -5.42
N GLU A 100 7.18 3.94 -5.37
CA GLU A 100 6.73 5.19 -5.98
C GLU A 100 6.51 5.04 -7.48
N HIS A 101 7.45 4.41 -8.20
CA HIS A 101 7.30 4.15 -9.64
C HIS A 101 6.12 3.22 -9.93
N ARG A 102 5.84 2.25 -9.05
CA ARG A 102 4.72 1.31 -9.19
C ARG A 102 3.39 1.98 -8.89
N LEU A 103 3.32 2.79 -7.83
CA LEU A 103 2.15 3.61 -7.51
C LEU A 103 1.81 4.55 -8.66
N GLU A 104 2.82 5.21 -9.22
CA GLU A 104 2.65 6.13 -10.34
C GLU A 104 2.23 5.39 -11.62
N ALA A 105 2.86 4.26 -11.95
CA ALA A 105 2.44 3.43 -13.07
C ALA A 105 1.00 2.94 -12.91
N ALA A 106 0.60 2.55 -11.69
CA ALA A 106 -0.75 2.12 -11.38
C ALA A 106 -1.76 3.25 -11.58
N ARG A 107 -1.43 4.48 -11.16
CA ARG A 107 -2.28 5.66 -11.36
C ARG A 107 -2.50 6.00 -12.84
N ARG A 108 -1.48 5.79 -13.67
CA ARG A 108 -1.55 6.03 -15.13
C ARG A 108 -2.31 4.94 -15.87
N HIS A 109 -2.24 3.69 -15.40
CA HIS A 109 -2.77 2.54 -16.12
C HIS A 109 -4.18 2.13 -15.67
N LEU A 110 -4.48 2.17 -14.36
CA LEU A 110 -5.74 1.65 -13.84
C LEU A 110 -6.91 2.63 -14.06
N PRO A 111 -8.08 2.12 -14.52
CA PRO A 111 -9.28 2.94 -14.70
C PRO A 111 -9.76 3.48 -13.35
N ALA A 112 -10.44 4.64 -13.36
CA ALA A 112 -10.82 5.38 -12.16
C ALA A 112 -11.57 4.53 -11.11
N ASP A 113 -12.41 3.62 -11.59
CA ASP A 113 -13.28 2.79 -10.75
C ASP A 113 -12.54 1.61 -10.10
N ASN A 114 -11.35 1.23 -10.61
CA ASN A 114 -10.55 0.11 -10.13
C ASN A 114 -9.16 0.55 -9.61
N ARG A 115 -9.07 1.70 -8.94
CA ARG A 115 -7.81 2.24 -8.40
C ARG A 115 -7.55 1.79 -6.97
N TRP A 116 -7.26 0.51 -6.79
CA TRP A 116 -6.72 -0.01 -5.53
C TRP A 116 -5.45 -0.84 -5.77
N TRP A 117 -4.66 -0.99 -4.72
CA TRP A 117 -3.46 -1.83 -4.71
C TRP A 117 -3.38 -2.60 -3.40
N LEU A 118 -2.78 -3.79 -3.43
CA LEU A 118 -2.46 -4.56 -2.24
C LEU A 118 -1.34 -3.87 -1.47
N VAL A 119 -1.55 -3.62 -0.18
CA VAL A 119 -0.64 -2.86 0.65
C VAL A 119 -0.23 -3.68 1.86
N LYS A 120 1.08 -3.81 2.06
CA LYS A 120 1.66 -4.33 3.31
C LYS A 120 1.69 -3.19 4.32
N VAL A 121 0.81 -3.25 5.31
CA VAL A 121 0.69 -2.20 6.33
C VAL A 121 1.61 -2.54 7.50
N TYR A 122 2.53 -1.64 7.81
CA TYR A 122 3.44 -1.75 8.95
C TYR A 122 3.09 -0.74 10.04
N ASP A 123 3.37 -1.12 11.28
CA ASP A 123 3.14 -0.29 12.46
C ASP A 123 4.08 0.92 12.48
N ARG A 124 3.52 2.11 12.27
CA ARG A 124 4.25 3.39 12.23
C ARG A 124 5.03 3.67 13.51
N SER A 125 4.46 3.38 14.67
CA SER A 125 5.07 3.67 15.97
C SER A 125 6.37 2.90 16.20
N ARG A 126 6.43 1.68 15.66
CA ARG A 126 7.61 0.81 15.75
C ARG A 126 8.63 1.11 14.66
N PHE A 127 8.18 1.54 13.48
CA PHE A 127 9.08 1.98 12.41
C PHE A 127 9.93 3.19 12.84
N HIS A 128 9.32 4.19 13.48
CA HIS A 128 10.04 5.38 13.97
C HIS A 128 11.01 5.08 15.12
N LYS A 129 10.72 4.13 16.01
CA LYS A 129 11.64 3.78 17.11
C LYS A 129 12.95 3.14 16.66
N ILE A 130 13.00 2.59 15.44
CA ILE A 130 14.15 1.85 14.92
C ILE A 130 14.92 2.68 13.89
N HIS A 131 14.20 3.50 13.12
CA HIS A 131 14.79 4.35 12.07
C HIS A 131 14.89 5.82 12.47
N GLY A 132 14.26 6.21 13.58
CA GLY A 132 14.39 7.51 14.20
C GLY A 132 15.42 7.48 15.32
N ASN A 133 16.66 7.77 14.96
CA ASN A 133 17.55 8.50 15.87
C ASN A 133 18.15 9.64 15.03
N GLN A 134 17.42 10.75 14.93
CA GLN A 134 17.99 12.05 14.61
C GLN A 134 17.28 13.04 15.52
N THR A 135 17.99 13.43 16.57
CA THR A 135 17.87 14.69 17.31
C THR A 135 17.67 15.87 16.37
#